data_AF-A0A2M7KBL0-F1
#
_entry.id   AF-A0A2M7KBL0-F1
#
_cell.length_a   1.000
_cell.length_b   1.000
_cell.length_c   1.000
_cell.angle_alpha   90.00
_cell.angle_beta   90.00
_cell.angle_gamma   90.00
#
_symmetry.space_group_name_H-M   'P 1'
#
loop_
_entity.id
_entity.type
_entity.pdbx_description
1 polymer ?
#
loop_
_entity_poly.entity_id
_entity_poly.type
_entity_poly.pdbx_seq_one_letter_code
_entity_poly.pdbx_strand_id
1 'polypeptide(L)' 'MKNKTLIFLCDNYPLSREEPFIDDEIQIITNRFEKIIVVIKEQQRASLNSFIPENMQIVTYSETITFLDKIK' A
#
# COMPACT_ATOMS: atom_id res chain seq x y z
N MET A 1 2.68 -10.43 -21.88
CA MET A 1 1.75 -9.35 -21.51
C MET A 1 1.69 -9.26 -19.99
N LYS A 2 2.18 -8.16 -19.40
CA LYS A 2 1.87 -7.83 -18.00
C LYS A 2 0.42 -7.37 -17.99
N ASN A 3 -0.49 -8.21 -17.50
CA ASN A 3 -1.94 -7.90 -17.42
C ASN A 3 -2.50 -8.23 -16.03
N LYS A 4 -1.62 -8.35 -15.04
CA LYS A 4 -1.94 -8.77 -13.68
C LYS A 4 -1.77 -7.57 -12.76
N THR A 5 -2.80 -7.32 -11.96
CA THR A 5 -2.79 -6.36 -10.86
C THR A 5 -2.55 -7.10 -9.56
N LEU A 6 -1.58 -6.65 -8.76
CA LEU A 6 -1.37 -7.12 -7.40
C LEU A 6 -2.03 -6.14 -6.43
N ILE A 7 -2.75 -6.68 -5.44
CA ILE A 7 -3.38 -5.88 -4.38
C ILE A 7 -2.84 -6.39 -3.04
N PHE A 8 -2.20 -5.49 -2.30
CA PHE A 8 -1.85 -5.68 -0.89
C PHE A 8 -2.94 -5.06 -0.03
N LEU A 9 -3.46 -5.84 0.91
CA LEU A 9 -4.41 -5.40 1.92
C LEU A 9 -3.73 -5.53 3.27
N CYS A 10 -3.35 -4.41 3.87
CA CYS A 10 -2.73 -4.39 5.19
C CYS A 10 -2.93 -3.06 5.89
N ASP A 11 -3.21 -3.07 7.18
CA ASP A 11 -3.46 -1.84 7.92
C ASP A 11 -2.19 -0.96 8.01
N ASN A 12 -1.05 -1.61 8.22
CA ASN A 12 0.24 -1.00 8.51
C ASN A 12 1.31 -1.42 7.48
N TYR A 13 1.27 -0.81 6.29
CA TYR A 13 2.38 -0.96 5.34
C TYR A 13 3.54 -0.06 5.77
N PRO A 14 4.79 -0.57 5.83
CA PRO A 14 5.94 0.21 6.24
C PRO A 14 6.32 1.20 5.12
N LEU A 15 5.89 2.45 5.31
CA LEU A 15 6.18 3.58 4.40
C LEU A 15 7.41 4.39 4.84
N SER A 16 8.11 3.93 5.87
CA SER A 16 9.37 4.49 6.37
C SER A 16 10.55 3.56 6.05
N ARG A 17 11.76 4.15 6.03
CA ARG A 17 13.04 3.48 5.72
C ARG A 17 13.49 2.41 6.73
N GLU A 18 12.69 2.12 7.74
CA GLU A 18 13.09 1.24 8.84
C GLU A 18 12.95 -0.25 8.48
N GLU A 19 12.32 -0.58 7.35
CA GLU A 19 12.13 -1.96 6.87
C GLU A 19 12.69 -2.19 5.45
N PRO A 20 14.00 -2.44 5.29
CA PRO A 20 14.63 -2.64 3.97
C PRO A 20 14.13 -3.89 3.24
N PHE A 21 13.58 -4.88 3.97
CA PHE A 21 13.09 -6.13 3.39
C PHE A 21 11.94 -5.91 2.40
N ILE A 22 11.04 -4.97 2.70
CA ILE A 22 9.91 -4.68 1.83
C ILE A 22 10.37 -3.99 0.55
N ASP A 23 11.36 -3.09 0.62
CA ASP A 23 11.90 -2.44 -0.58
C ASP A 23 12.51 -3.46 -1.56
N ASP A 24 13.29 -4.43 -1.06
CA ASP A 24 13.90 -5.49 -1.86
C ASP A 24 12.83 -6.41 -2.50
N GLU A 25 11.81 -6.80 -1.72
CA GLU A 25 10.71 -7.62 -2.23
C GLU A 25 9.88 -6.89 -3.29
N ILE A 26 9.57 -5.60 -3.06
CA ILE A 26 8.83 -4.76 -3.99
C ILE A 26 9.58 -4.62 -5.32
N GLN A 27 10.90 -4.47 -5.29
CA GLN A 27 11.71 -4.42 -6.52
C GLN A 27 11.60 -5.71 -7.34
N ILE A 28 11.61 -6.87 -6.69
CA ILE A 28 11.50 -8.17 -7.36
C ILE A 28 10.12 -8.35 -8.00
N ILE A 29 9.05 -8.01 -7.28
CA ILE A 29 7.68 -8.26 -7.74
C ILE A 29 7.19 -7.21 -8.75
N THR A 30 7.68 -5.97 -8.67
CA THR A 30 7.31 -4.85 -9.57
C THR A 30 7.39 -5.22 -11.03
N ASN A 31 8.39 -6.03 -11.39
CA ASN A 31 8.59 -6.47 -12.76
C ASN A 31 7.57 -7.51 -13.25
N ARG A 32 6.82 -8.14 -12.35
CA ARG A 32 5.86 -9.21 -12.67
C ARG A 32 4.42 -8.69 -12.85
N PHE A 33 4.13 -7.52 -12.32
CA PHE A 33 2.78 -6.94 -12.32
C PHE A 33 2.75 -5.67 -13.17
N GLU A 34 1.60 -5.43 -13.79
CA GLU A 34 1.35 -4.19 -14.52
C GLU A 34 1.09 -3.06 -13.52
N LYS A 35 0.32 -3.36 -12.47
CA LYS A 35 -0.07 -2.42 -11.43
C LYS A 35 0.01 -3.09 -10.06
N ILE A 36 0.48 -2.35 -9.07
CA ILE A 36 0.48 -2.75 -7.65
C ILE A 36 -0.38 -1.73 -6.90
N ILE A 37 -1.34 -2.20 -6.11
CA ILE A 37 -2.19 -1.36 -5.27
C ILE A 37 -1.99 -1.78 -3.83
N VAL A 38 -1.63 -0.83 -2.97
CA VAL A 38 -1.43 -1.06 -1.54
C VAL A 38 -2.51 -0.32 -0.78
N VAL A 39 -3.46 -1.06 -0.23
CA VAL A 39 -4.58 -0.50 0.52
C VAL A 39 -4.25 -0.55 2.01
N ILE A 40 -4.20 0.63 2.63
CA ILE A 40 -3.76 0.80 4.02
C ILE A 40 -4.71 1.66 4.82
N LYS A 41 -4.69 1.49 6.14
CA LYS A 41 -5.39 2.39 7.03
C LYS A 41 -4.72 3.77 7.00
N GLU A 42 -5.51 4.82 7.11
CA GLU A 42 -5.00 6.18 7.26
C GLU A 42 -4.10 6.26 8.52
N GLN A 43 -2.84 6.65 8.30
CA GLN A 43 -1.82 6.80 9.34
C GLN A 43 -1.24 8.22 9.28
N GLN A 44 -0.75 8.74 10.41
CA GLN A 44 -0.01 10.01 10.41
C GLN A 44 1.25 9.82 9.57
N ARG A 45 1.35 10.57 8.46
CA ARG A 45 2.46 10.46 7.50
C ARG A 45 3.79 10.81 8.18
N ALA A 46 4.49 9.81 8.70
CA ALA A 46 5.93 9.90 8.84
C ALA A 46 6.50 10.09 7.44
N SER A 47 7.41 11.05 7.28
CA SER A 47 8.03 11.48 6.03
C SER A 47 8.34 10.29 5.11
N LEU A 48 7.55 10.13 4.04
CA LEU A 48 7.65 9.08 3.03
C LEU A 48 9.03 9.13 2.37
N ASN A 49 9.95 8.26 2.82
CA ASN A 49 11.28 8.10 2.24
C ASN A 49 11.53 6.67 1.73
N SER A 50 10.49 5.83 1.67
CA SER A 50 10.57 4.48 1.09
C SER A 50 10.54 4.50 -0.43
N PHE A 51 11.12 3.47 -1.05
CA PHE A 51 11.09 3.28 -2.49
C PHE A 51 9.67 2.93 -2.95
N ILE A 52 9.06 3.80 -3.76
CA ILE A 52 7.75 3.55 -4.38
C ILE A 52 7.96 3.46 -5.89
N PRO A 53 7.80 2.28 -6.51
CA PRO A 53 7.94 2.12 -7.94
C PRO A 53 6.80 2.82 -8.70
N GLU A 54 7.06 3.23 -9.95
CA GLU A 54 6.12 4.03 -10.75
C GLU A 54 4.76 3.36 -10.99
N ASN A 55 4.72 2.03 -10.98
CA ASN A 55 3.50 1.24 -11.18
C ASN A 55 2.79 0.88 -9.86
N MET A 56 3.21 1.44 -8.73
CA MET A 56 2.60 1.23 -7.42
C MET A 56 1.77 2.44 -6.98
N GLN A 57 0.58 2.16 -6.46
CA GLN A 57 -0.35 3.14 -5.93
C GLN A 57 -0.69 2.78 -4.48
N ILE A 58 -0.58 3.74 -3.57
CA ILE A 58 -1.04 3.59 -2.18
C ILE A 58 -2.43 4.22 -2.08
N VAL A 59 -3.39 3.46 -1.59
CA VAL A 59 -4.76 3.87 -1.33
C VAL A 59 -5.00 3.80 0.17
N THR A 60 -5.39 4.91 0.78
CA THR A 60 -5.69 4.95 2.21
C THR A 60 -7.19 4.83 2.45
N TYR A 61 -7.61 4.07 3.45
CA TYR A 61 -8.98 4.06 3.95
C TYR A 61 -9.04 4.58 5.40
N SER A 62 -10.12 5.27 5.72
CA SER A 62 -10.41 5.71 7.08
C SER A 62 -11.29 4.66 7.77
N GLU A 63 -10.89 4.18 8.94
CA GLU A 63 -11.69 3.23 9.73
C GLU A 63 -12.79 3.92 10.55
N THR A 64 -13.15 5.17 10.20
CA THR A 64 -14.19 5.92 10.90
C THR A 64 -15.57 5.39 10.53
N ILE A 65 -15.87 4.15 10.89
CA ILE A 65 -17.21 3.58 10.83
C ILE A 65 -17.91 4.09 12.09
N THR A 66 -18.68 5.16 11.94
CA THR A 66 -19.54 5.61 13.02
C THR A 66 -20.68 4.61 13.22
N PHE A 67 -21.25 4.55 14.42
CA PHE A 67 -22.41 3.67 14.69
C PHE A 67 -23.56 3.92 13.70
N LEU A 68 -23.68 5.14 13.17
CA LEU A 68 -24.64 5.52 12.15
C LEU A 68 -24.39 4.85 10.79
N ASP A 69 -23.13 4.57 10.43
CA ASP A 69 -22.77 3.88 9.19
C ASP A 69 -23.20 2.40 9.20
N LYS A 70 -23.40 1.81 10.39
CA LYS A 70 -23.86 0.42 10.55
C LYS A 70 -25.38 0.24 10.51
N ILE A 71 -26.14 1.33 10.62
CA ILE A 71 -27.62 1.31 10.68
C ILE A 71 -28.24 1.57 9.30
N LYS A 72 -27.44 1.91 8.29
CA LYS A 72 -27.87 2.16 6.92
C LYS A 72 -27.82 0.89 6.06
#